data_AF-C0P9X0-F1
#
_entry.id   AF-C0P9X0-F1
#
_cell.length_a   1.000
_cell.length_b   1.000
_cell.length_c   1.000
_cell.angle_alpha   90.00
_cell.angle_beta   90.00
_cell.angle_gamma   90.00
#
_symmetry.space_group_name_H-M   'P 1'
#
loop_
_entity.id
_entity.type
_entity.pdbx_description
1 polymer ?
#
loop_
_entity_poly.entity_id
_entity_poly.type
_entity_poly.pdbx_seq_one_letter_code
_entity_poly.pdbx_strand_id
1 'polypeptide(L)'
;MARRRGGPAPATAVASPAVLGTVAVMVFVYYSTVFVFLDHWVGLATPIGAAHAAAVSLAVAACFLAFVCAAGADPGAVPPAFAPDAEAAQGQGLKSRYCDKCCMFKPPRTHHCKVCRRCVLKM
;
A
#
# COMPACT_ATOMS: atom_id res chain seq x y z
N MET A 1 -15.84 -25.32 4.14
CA MET A 1 -14.71 -24.98 5.03
C MET A 1 -13.87 -23.86 4.40
N ALA A 2 -14.30 -22.60 4.53
CA ALA A 2 -13.50 -21.44 4.14
C ALA A 2 -12.47 -21.18 5.26
N ARG A 3 -11.23 -21.64 5.07
CA ARG A 3 -10.13 -21.37 6.02
C ARG A 3 -9.93 -19.86 6.10
N ARG A 4 -10.40 -19.26 7.20
CA ARG A 4 -10.03 -17.90 7.64
C ARG A 4 -8.51 -17.85 7.81
N ARG A 5 -7.80 -17.43 6.76
CA ARG A 5 -6.41 -16.95 6.86
C ARG A 5 -6.39 -15.44 6.66
N GLY A 6 -7.20 -14.74 7.46
CA GLY A 6 -7.09 -13.30 7.66
C GLY A 6 -6.55 -13.07 9.06
N GLY A 7 -5.34 -13.56 9.34
CA GLY A 7 -4.58 -13.04 10.47
C GLY A 7 -4.05 -11.65 10.07
N PRO A 8 -3.93 -10.71 11.02
CA PRO A 8 -3.30 -9.42 10.74
C PRO A 8 -1.94 -9.68 10.09
N ALA A 9 -1.61 -8.89 9.05
CA ALA A 9 -0.27 -8.92 8.48
C ALA A 9 0.73 -8.82 9.63
N PRO A 10 1.63 -9.81 9.81
CA PRO A 10 2.52 -9.80 10.94
C PRO A 10 3.34 -8.52 10.90
N ALA A 11 3.58 -7.96 12.09
CA ALA A 11 4.50 -6.86 12.36
C ALA A 11 5.95 -7.09 11.84
N THR A 12 6.20 -8.17 11.10
CA THR A 12 7.43 -8.52 10.40
C THR A 12 7.62 -7.75 9.08
N ALA A 13 6.65 -6.96 8.61
CA ALA A 13 6.79 -6.17 7.39
C ALA A 13 7.94 -5.14 7.46
N VAL A 14 8.34 -4.72 8.66
CA VAL A 14 9.44 -3.76 8.88
C VAL A 14 10.80 -4.30 8.45
N ALA A 15 10.98 -5.63 8.34
CA ALA A 15 12.26 -6.26 8.00
C ALA A 15 12.36 -6.75 6.54
N SER A 16 11.41 -6.40 5.66
CA SER A 16 11.56 -6.71 4.23
C SER A 16 12.71 -5.89 3.62
N PRO A 17 13.60 -6.48 2.80
CA PRO A 17 14.68 -5.74 2.14
C PRO A 17 14.14 -4.60 1.27
N ALA A 18 12.94 -4.73 0.71
CA ALA A 18 12.28 -3.66 -0.03
C ALA A 18 11.89 -2.49 0.88
N VAL A 19 11.36 -2.77 2.08
CA VAL A 19 10.97 -1.74 3.05
C VAL A 19 12.20 -1.02 3.57
N LEU A 20 13.26 -1.76 3.94
CA LEU A 20 14.53 -1.19 4.36
C LEU A 20 15.14 -0.32 3.26
N GLY A 21 15.13 -0.80 2.01
CA GLY A 21 15.62 -0.03 0.86
C GLY A 21 14.85 1.27 0.63
N THR A 22 13.52 1.24 0.70
CA THR A 22 12.69 2.45 0.57
C THR A 22 12.99 3.47 1.69
N VAL A 23 13.07 3.02 2.94
CA VAL A 23 13.39 3.90 4.07
C VAL A 23 14.80 4.48 3.95
N ALA A 24 15.78 3.68 3.53
CA ALA A 24 17.16 4.15 3.30
C ALA A 24 17.22 5.25 2.23
N VAL A 25 16.48 5.10 1.13
CA VAL A 25 16.39 6.13 0.07
C VAL A 25 15.73 7.40 0.61
N MET A 26 14.63 7.29 1.39
CA MET A 26 13.98 8.45 2.01
C MET A 26 14.94 9.23 2.92
N VAL A 27 15.69 8.52 3.77
CA VAL A 27 16.69 9.13 4.68
C VAL A 27 17.82 9.79 3.89
N PHE A 28 18.35 9.13 2.85
CA PHE A 28 19.42 9.68 2.02
C PHE A 28 19.00 10.97 1.30
N VAL A 29 17.81 10.98 0.71
CA VAL A 29 17.26 12.17 0.03
C VAL A 29 17.02 13.30 1.03
N TYR A 30 16.48 13.00 2.22
CA TYR A 30 16.29 14.00 3.27
C TYR A 30 17.60 14.61 3.73
N TYR A 31 18.58 13.77 4.06
CA TYR A 31 19.90 14.20 4.54
C TYR A 31 20.61 15.08 3.51
N SER A 32 20.67 14.64 2.25
CA SER A 32 21.31 15.42 1.18
C SER A 32 20.61 16.75 0.95
N THR A 33 19.27 16.79 0.93
CA THR A 33 18.50 18.02 0.73
C THR A 33 18.73 19.03 1.85
N VAL A 34 18.68 18.60 3.12
CA VAL A 34 18.78 19.51 4.28
C VAL A 34 20.21 19.93 4.58
N PHE A 35 21.14 18.99 4.67
CA PHE A 35 22.48 19.28 5.17
C PHE A 35 23.50 19.59 4.07
N VAL A 36 23.31 19.07 2.86
CA VAL A 36 24.24 19.34 1.75
C VAL A 36 23.76 20.53 0.93
N PHE A 37 22.48 20.57 0.55
CA PHE A 37 21.99 21.65 -0.31
C PHE A 37 21.51 22.86 0.50
N LEU A 38 20.56 22.69 1.43
CA LEU A 38 19.97 23.81 2.15
C LEU A 38 20.96 24.51 3.08
N ASP A 39 21.75 23.76 3.85
CA ASP A 39 22.76 24.35 4.73
C ASP A 39 23.85 25.10 3.94
N HIS A 40 24.34 24.51 2.84
CA HIS A 40 25.42 25.11 2.05
C HIS A 40 24.97 26.34 1.25
N TRP A 41 23.77 26.32 0.66
CA TRP A 41 23.32 27.39 -0.25
C TRP A 41 22.56 28.51 0.45
N VAL A 42 21.74 28.18 1.45
CA VAL A 42 20.82 29.13 2.09
C VAL A 42 21.15 29.32 3.58
N GLY A 43 21.81 28.33 4.20
CA GLY A 43 22.13 28.31 5.62
C GLY A 43 20.90 28.05 6.48
N LEU A 44 20.95 27.00 7.32
CA LEU A 44 19.81 26.68 8.21
C LEU A 44 19.53 27.77 9.25
N ALA A 45 20.51 28.61 9.56
CA ALA A 45 20.35 29.74 10.48
C ALA A 45 19.52 30.88 9.90
N THR A 46 19.30 30.92 8.58
CA THR A 46 18.45 31.93 7.96
C THR A 46 16.97 31.52 8.08
N PRO A 47 16.03 32.47 8.24
CA PRO A 47 14.61 32.14 8.35
C PRO A 47 14.06 31.47 7.07
N ILE A 48 14.65 31.78 5.91
CA ILE A 48 14.29 31.19 4.62
C ILE A 48 14.79 29.73 4.56
N GLY A 49 16.05 29.48 4.95
CA GLY A 49 16.60 28.12 5.04
C GLY A 49 15.83 27.25 6.02
N ALA A 50 15.50 27.79 7.20
CA ALA A 50 14.69 27.12 8.21
C ALA A 50 13.26 26.81 7.70
N ALA A 51 12.61 27.74 7.00
CA ALA A 51 11.29 27.52 6.41
C ALA A 51 11.31 26.41 5.34
N HIS A 52 12.31 26.40 4.47
CA HIS A 52 12.48 25.32 3.49
C HIS A 52 12.79 23.97 4.16
N ALA A 53 13.67 23.95 5.16
CA ALA A 53 13.96 22.73 5.92
C ALA A 53 12.71 22.18 6.62
N ALA A 54 11.87 23.05 7.19
CA ALA A 54 10.59 22.67 7.78
C ALA A 54 9.63 22.10 6.72
N ALA A 55 9.48 22.77 5.57
CA ALA A 55 8.62 22.30 4.49
C ALA A 55 9.05 20.92 3.95
N VAL A 56 10.35 20.72 3.70
CA VAL A 56 10.90 19.42 3.27
C VAL A 56 10.68 18.36 4.35
N SER A 57 10.91 18.69 5.63
CA SER A 57 10.71 17.76 6.74
C SER A 57 9.25 17.31 6.86
N LEU A 58 8.29 18.25 6.72
CA LEU A 58 6.86 17.92 6.71
C LEU A 58 6.47 17.07 5.51
N ALA A 59 7.00 17.36 4.32
CA ALA A 59 6.75 16.57 3.12
C ALA A 59 7.27 15.13 3.26
N VAL A 60 8.51 14.95 3.74
CA VAL A 60 9.09 13.62 3.97
C VAL A 60 8.32 12.86 5.07
N ALA A 61 7.91 13.54 6.15
CA ALA A 61 7.07 12.94 7.18
C ALA A 61 5.72 12.47 6.61
N ALA A 62 5.06 13.29 5.78
CA ALA A 62 3.81 12.91 5.13
C ALA A 62 4.00 11.70 4.18
N CYS A 63 5.08 11.68 3.39
CA CYS A 63 5.43 10.55 2.53
C CYS A 63 5.67 9.26 3.34
N PHE A 64 6.40 9.36 4.45
CA PHE A 64 6.68 8.22 5.32
C PHE A 64 5.40 7.69 5.98
N LEU A 65 4.53 8.58 6.47
CA LEU A 65 3.22 8.20 7.02
C LEU A 65 2.35 7.52 5.97
N ALA A 66 2.28 8.08 4.76
CA ALA A 66 1.56 7.48 3.65
C ALA A 66 2.10 6.08 3.31
N PHE A 67 3.42 5.92 3.31
CA PHE A 67 4.07 4.63 3.09
C PHE A 67 3.71 3.61 4.18
N VAL A 68 3.78 4.00 5.46
CA VAL A 68 3.40 3.11 6.58
C VAL A 68 1.92 2.71 6.49
N CYS A 69 1.03 3.67 6.21
CA CYS A 69 -0.39 3.39 6.01
C CYS A 69 -0.63 2.45 4.84
N ALA A 70 0.03 2.66 3.70
CA ALA A 70 -0.14 1.82 2.51
C ALA A 70 0.45 0.41 2.70
N ALA A 71 1.63 0.30 3.32
CA ALA A 71 2.30 -0.97 3.58
C ALA A 71 1.58 -1.79 4.67
N GLY A 72 0.95 -1.12 5.64
CA GLY A 72 0.20 -1.74 6.72
C GLY A 72 -1.28 -1.99 6.40
N ALA A 73 -1.84 -1.34 5.38
CA ALA A 73 -3.24 -1.50 5.01
C ALA A 73 -3.53 -2.92 4.52
N ASP A 74 -4.64 -3.49 4.97
CA ASP A 74 -5.12 -4.72 4.38
C ASP A 74 -5.53 -4.44 2.92
N PRO A 75 -4.98 -5.17 1.91
CA PRO A 75 -5.40 -5.03 0.52
C PRO A 75 -6.90 -5.26 0.29
N GLY A 76 -7.61 -5.83 1.27
CA GLY A 76 -9.04 -6.09 1.24
C GLY A 76 -9.33 -7.56 0.93
N ALA A 77 -10.59 -7.94 1.07
CA ALA A 77 -11.05 -9.30 0.81
C ALA A 77 -12.45 -9.29 0.20
N VAL A 78 -12.75 -10.32 -0.58
CA VAL A 78 -14.10 -10.55 -1.09
C VAL A 78 -15.01 -11.03 0.05
N PRO A 79 -16.21 -10.43 0.25
CA PRO A 79 -17.18 -10.92 1.21
C PRO A 79 -17.60 -12.37 0.91
N PRO A 80 -17.71 -13.25 1.92
CA PRO A 80 -18.06 -14.66 1.71
C PRO A 80 -19.47 -14.87 1.18
N ALA A 81 -20.36 -13.88 1.37
CA ALA A 81 -21.74 -13.90 0.87
C ALA A 81 -21.88 -13.46 -0.60
N PHE A 82 -20.77 -13.19 -1.30
CA PHE A 82 -20.85 -12.84 -2.71
C PHE A 82 -21.34 -14.03 -3.55
N ALA A 83 -22.52 -13.89 -4.13
CA ALA A 83 -23.08 -14.78 -5.13
C ALA A 83 -23.33 -13.97 -6.41
N PRO A 84 -23.07 -14.54 -7.59
CA PRO A 84 -23.44 -13.88 -8.84
C PRO A 84 -24.96 -13.78 -8.96
N ASP A 85 -25.47 -12.62 -9.33
CA ASP A 85 -26.89 -12.42 -9.60
C ASP A 85 -27.31 -13.31 -10.78
N ALA A 86 -28.21 -14.27 -10.53
CA ALA A 86 -28.67 -15.22 -11.55
C ALA A 86 -29.29 -14.51 -12.77
N GLU A 87 -29.93 -13.36 -12.54
CA GLU A 87 -30.62 -12.55 -13.54
C GLU A 87 -29.67 -11.62 -14.33
N ALA A 88 -28.45 -11.36 -13.84
CA ALA A 88 -27.49 -10.47 -14.53
C ALA A 88 -26.79 -11.13 -15.73
N ALA A 89 -26.93 -12.44 -15.89
CA ALA A 89 -26.30 -13.20 -16.97
C ALA A 89 -26.83 -12.84 -18.37
N GLN A 90 -28.01 -12.21 -18.49
CA GLN A 90 -28.67 -11.95 -19.78
C GLN A 90 -28.46 -10.55 -20.36
N GLY A 91 -28.05 -9.55 -19.57
CA GLY A 91 -28.06 -8.15 -20.04
C GLY A 91 -26.70 -7.44 -20.09
N GLN A 92 -25.74 -7.83 -19.24
CA GLN A 92 -24.44 -7.16 -19.16
C GLN A 92 -23.37 -8.22 -18.92
N GLY A 93 -22.40 -8.36 -19.83
CA GLY A 93 -21.44 -9.47 -19.93
C GLY A 93 -20.43 -9.66 -18.79
N LEU A 94 -20.82 -9.41 -17.53
CA LEU A 94 -20.05 -9.81 -16.36
C LEU A 94 -20.22 -11.32 -16.12
N LYS A 95 -19.53 -12.13 -16.92
CA LYS A 95 -19.30 -13.54 -16.59
C LYS A 95 -18.54 -13.59 -15.26
N SER A 96 -19.24 -13.90 -14.17
CA SER A 96 -18.62 -14.10 -12.88
C SER A 96 -17.61 -15.25 -13.01
N ARG A 97 -16.34 -14.98 -12.65
CA ARG A 97 -15.27 -15.96 -12.79
C ARG A 97 -15.14 -16.72 -11.49
N TYR A 98 -14.99 -18.04 -11.53
CA TYR A 98 -14.76 -18.80 -10.31
C TYR A 98 -13.28 -18.80 -9.89
N CYS A 99 -12.99 -18.91 -8.59
CA CYS A 99 -11.66 -19.15 -8.06
C CYS A 99 -11.54 -20.56 -7.50
N ASP A 100 -10.76 -21.44 -8.15
CA ASP A 100 -10.57 -22.82 -7.65
C ASP A 100 -9.81 -22.85 -6.32
N LYS A 101 -8.84 -21.94 -6.14
CA LYS A 101 -8.01 -21.87 -4.92
C LYS A 101 -8.75 -21.38 -3.68
N CYS A 102 -9.73 -20.50 -3.87
CA CYS A 102 -10.53 -19.96 -2.77
C CYS A 102 -11.93 -20.57 -2.70
N CYS A 103 -12.29 -21.43 -3.65
CA CYS A 103 -13.59 -22.08 -3.80
C CYS A 103 -14.78 -21.12 -3.72
N MET A 104 -14.69 -19.98 -4.43
CA MET A 104 -15.70 -18.92 -4.38
C MET A 104 -15.78 -18.16 -5.71
N PHE A 105 -16.97 -17.61 -6.01
CA PHE A 105 -17.17 -16.76 -7.17
C PHE A 105 -16.45 -15.41 -6.99
N LYS A 106 -15.84 -14.91 -8.07
CA LYS A 106 -15.10 -13.65 -8.09
C LYS A 106 -16.04 -12.53 -8.57
N PRO A 107 -16.20 -11.46 -7.79
CA PRO A 107 -16.76 -10.22 -8.30
C PRO A 107 -15.95 -9.67 -9.49
N PRO A 108 -16.53 -8.80 -10.33
CA PRO A 108 -15.79 -8.12 -11.38
C PRO A 108 -14.58 -7.37 -10.80
N ARG A 109 -13.45 -7.35 -11.54
CA ARG A 109 -12.16 -6.75 -11.10
C ARG A 109 -11.56 -7.37 -9.83
N THR A 110 -11.84 -8.64 -9.56
CA THR A 110 -11.23 -9.38 -8.43
C THR A 110 -10.16 -10.35 -8.94
N HIS A 111 -8.99 -10.32 -8.32
CA HIS A 111 -7.88 -11.21 -8.64
C HIS A 111 -7.44 -12.02 -7.42
N HIS A 112 -6.95 -13.24 -7.66
CA HIS A 112 -6.36 -14.05 -6.60
C HIS A 112 -4.88 -13.71 -6.47
N CYS A 113 -4.48 -13.15 -5.33
CA CYS A 113 -3.09 -12.90 -5.04
C CYS A 113 -2.44 -14.17 -4.48
N LYS A 114 -1.42 -14.69 -5.16
CA LYS A 114 -0.65 -15.86 -4.70
C LYS A 114 0.11 -15.57 -3.41
N VAL A 115 0.56 -14.32 -3.22
CA VAL A 115 1.33 -13.88 -2.05
C VAL A 115 0.41 -13.77 -0.82
N CYS A 116 -0.70 -13.03 -0.94
CA CYS A 116 -1.69 -12.89 0.14
C CYS A 116 -2.54 -14.15 0.35
N ARG A 117 -2.53 -15.09 -0.62
CA ARG A 117 -3.33 -16.34 -0.63
C ARG A 117 -4.83 -16.12 -0.46
N ARG A 118 -5.35 -15.03 -1.02
CA ARG A 118 -6.77 -14.65 -1.00
C ARG A 118 -7.19 -13.92 -2.27
N CYS A 119 -8.49 -13.90 -2.53
CA CYS A 119 -9.07 -13.04 -3.56
C CYS A 119 -9.25 -11.62 -3.02
N VAL A 120 -8.83 -10.63 -3.79
CA VAL A 120 -8.89 -9.22 -3.40
C VAL A 120 -9.60 -8.41 -4.48
N LEU A 121 -10.40 -7.45 -4.02
CA LEU A 121 -11.18 -6.54 -4.84
C LEU A 121 -10.27 -5.46 -5.44
N LYS A 122 -10.44 -5.14 -6.72
CA LYS A 122 -9.69 -4.08 -7.42
C LYS A 122 -8.16 -4.23 -7.30
N MET A 123 -7.68 -5.47 -7.37
CA MET A 123 -6.26 -5.82 -7.61
C MET A 123 -5.96 -5.80 -9.09
#